data_AF-A0A496LCT4-F1
#
_entry.id   AF-A0A496LCT4-F1
#
_cell.length_a   1.000
_cell.length_b   1.000
_cell.length_c   1.000
_cell.angle_alpha   90.00
_cell.angle_beta   90.00
_cell.angle_gamma   90.00
#
_symmetry.space_group_name_H-M   'P 1'
#
loop_
_entity.id
_entity.type
_entity.pdbx_description
1 polymer ?
#
loop_
_entity_poly.entity_id
_entity_poly.type
_entity_poly.pdbx_seq_one_letter_code
_entity_poly.pdbx_strand_id
1 'polypeptide(L)' 'IHIVSTIASKPAIEHLQKVMPAATTLWVAAIDDTINEHAYIVPGLGDAGDLAFGEKLD' A
#
# COMPACT_ATOMS: atom_id res chain seq x y z
N ILE A 1 14.27 -2.71 10.26
CA ILE A 1 13.76 -1.70 9.29
C ILE A 1 12.30 -1.48 9.60
N HIS A 2 11.81 -0.25 9.57
CA HIS A 2 10.39 0.04 9.77
C HIS A 2 9.80 0.59 8.48
N ILE A 3 8.69 0.01 8.03
CA ILE A 3 7.87 0.52 6.93
C ILE A 3 6.54 0.95 7.52
N VAL A 4 6.05 2.12 7.13
CA VAL A 4 4.76 2.65 7.55
C VAL A 4 3.94 2.95 6.30
N SER A 5 2.70 2.49 6.26
CA SER A 5 1.73 2.81 5.20
C SER A 5 0.35 3.09 5.80
N THR A 6 -0.44 3.94 5.15
CA THR A 6 -1.84 4.16 5.53
C THR A 6 -2.69 2.94 5.20
N ILE A 7 -2.58 2.41 3.99
CA ILE A 7 -3.29 1.22 3.53
C ILE A 7 -2.30 0.24 2.90
N ALA A 8 -2.47 -1.06 3.14
CA ALA A 8 -1.76 -2.12 2.43
C ALA A 8 -2.72 -3.24 2.06
N SER A 9 -2.50 -3.89 0.92
CA SER A 9 -3.27 -5.08 0.54
C SER A 9 -2.65 -6.35 1.12
N LYS A 10 -3.47 -7.38 1.38
CA LYS A 10 -2.98 -8.70 1.82
C LYS A 10 -1.91 -9.27 0.87
N PRO A 11 -2.06 -9.24 -0.48
CA PRO A 11 -1.01 -9.67 -1.39
C PRO A 11 0.32 -8.92 -1.21
N ALA A 12 0.27 -7.61 -0.92
CA ALA A 12 1.47 -6.83 -0.68
C ALA A 12 2.16 -7.24 0.63
N ILE A 13 1.41 -7.51 1.70
CA ILE A 13 1.96 -7.98 2.98
C ILE A 13 2.63 -9.34 2.81
N GLU A 14 1.97 -10.29 2.12
CA GLU A 14 2.55 -11.62 1.85
C GLU A 14 3.81 -11.53 0.99
N HIS A 15 3.85 -10.62 0.03
CA HIS A 15 5.04 -10.37 -0.76
C HIS A 15 6.17 -9.80 0.11
N LEU A 16 5.88 -8.78 0.92
CA LEU A 16 6.86 -8.16 1.82
C LEU A 16 7.44 -9.16 2.83
N GLN A 17 6.64 -10.07 3.37
CA GLN A 17 7.12 -11.13 4.26
C GLN A 17 8.17 -12.04 3.62
N LYS A 18 8.14 -12.22 2.29
CA LYS A 18 9.09 -13.08 1.55
C LYS A 18 10.37 -12.36 1.17
N VAL A 19 10.29 -11.05 0.87
CA VAL A 19 11.42 -10.29 0.31
C VAL A 19 12.14 -9.43 1.35
N MET A 20 11.48 -9.06 2.44
CA MET A 20 12.06 -8.21 3.45
C MET A 20 12.87 -9.00 4.49
N PRO A 21 13.92 -8.40 5.08
CA PRO A 21 14.64 -9.02 6.18
C PRO A 21 13.71 -9.35 7.35
N ALA A 22 13.99 -10.45 8.07
CA ALA A 22 13.17 -10.90 9.21
C ALA A 22 13.02 -9.83 10.32
N ALA A 23 14.01 -8.95 10.50
CA ALA A 23 13.97 -7.83 11.44
C ALA A 23 13.24 -6.58 10.87
N THR A 24 12.24 -6.77 10.01
CA THR A 24 11.41 -5.70 9.45
C THR A 24 10.07 -5.65 10.17
N THR A 25 9.66 -4.46 10.59
CA THR A 25 8.31 -4.23 11.13
C THR A 25 7.53 -3.39 10.13
N LEU A 26 6.33 -3.87 9.80
CA LEU A 26 5.38 -3.17 8.95
C LEU A 26 4.24 -2.62 9.83
N TRP A 27 4.03 -1.31 9.77
CA TRP A 27 2.94 -0.62 10.44
C TRP A 27 1.91 -0.18 9.40
N VAL A 28 0.66 -0.62 9.53
CA VAL A 28 -0.40 -0.31 8.58
C VAL A 28 -1.66 0.12 9.32
N ALA A 29 -2.28 1.22 8.90
CA ALA A 29 -3.52 1.69 9.53
C ALA A 29 -4.75 0.87 9.09
N ALA A 30 -4.81 0.47 7.82
CA ALA A 30 -5.87 -0.40 7.28
C ALA A 30 -5.31 -1.48 6.35
N ILE A 31 -5.84 -2.70 6.45
CA ILE A 31 -5.46 -3.82 5.61
C ILE A 31 -6.65 -4.23 4.75
N ASP A 32 -6.48 -4.17 3.45
CA ASP A 32 -7.49 -4.48 2.45
C ASP A 32 -7.18 -5.81 1.73
N ASP A 33 -8.20 -6.43 1.15
CA ASP A 33 -8.11 -7.82 0.71
C ASP A 33 -7.41 -7.99 -0.64
N THR A 34 -7.72 -7.13 -1.61
CA THR A 34 -7.36 -7.37 -3.01
C THR A 34 -6.77 -6.15 -3.68
N ILE A 35 -6.20 -6.40 -4.85
CA ILE A 35 -5.88 -5.38 -5.85
C ILE A 35 -6.72 -5.66 -7.09
N ASN A 36 -7.12 -4.61 -7.81
CA ASN A 36 -7.81 -4.76 -9.09
C ASN A 36 -6.81 -4.87 -10.27
N GLU A 37 -7.34 -5.00 -11.49
CA GLU A 37 -6.55 -5.11 -12.74
C GLU A 37 -5.69 -3.88 -13.05
N HIS A 38 -6.01 -2.73 -12.46
CA HIS A 38 -5.25 -1.49 -12.55
C HIS A 38 -4.25 -1.32 -11.39
N ALA A 39 -4.03 -2.36 -10.58
CA ALA A 39 -3.16 -2.37 -9.42
C ALA A 39 -3.54 -1.41 -8.28
N TYR A 40 -4.80 -0.96 -8.22
CA TYR A 40 -5.32 -0.26 -7.05
C TYR A 40 -5.74 -1.24 -5.97
N ILE A 41 -5.50 -0.87 -4.71
CA ILE A 41 -6.03 -1.57 -3.54
C ILE A 41 -7.56 -1.40 -3.51
N VAL A 42 -8.30 -2.47 -3.17
CA VAL A 42 -9.77 -2.47 -3.10
C VAL A 42 -10.23 -2.84 -1.68
N PRO A 43 -11.06 -2.02 -1.01
CA PRO A 43 -11.64 -0.75 -1.49
C PRO A 43 -10.62 0.39 -1.66
N GLY A 44 -9.53 0.39 -0.90
CA GLY A 44 -8.45 1.36 -1.01
C GLY A 44 -8.90 2.83 -0.87
N LEU A 45 -8.10 3.73 -1.44
CA LEU A 45 -8.41 5.17 -1.48
C LEU A 45 -8.33 5.78 -2.89
N GLY A 46 -7.97 5.01 -3.92
CA GLY A 46 -7.64 5.54 -5.24
C GLY A 46 -6.17 6.02 -5.34
N ASP A 47 -5.91 7.05 -6.14
CA ASP A 47 -4.56 7.62 -6.27
C ASP A 47 -4.25 8.55 -5.08
N ALA A 48 -3.31 8.12 -4.23
CA ALA A 48 -2.91 8.86 -3.04
C ALA A 48 -2.24 10.20 -3.37
N GLY A 49 -1.51 10.27 -4.50
CA GLY A 49 -0.81 11.47 -4.93
C GLY A 49 -1.78 12.53 -5.41
N ASP A 50 -2.71 12.15 -6.29
CA ASP A 50 -3.73 13.06 -6.80
C ASP A 50 -4.64 13.57 -5.68
N LEU A 51 -5.00 12.72 -4.70
CA LEU A 51 -5.77 13.14 -3.53
C LEU A 51 -5.01 14.09 -2.60
N ALA A 52 -3.69 13.94 -2.50
CA ALA A 52 -2.87 14.76 -1.61
C ALA A 52 -2.47 16.11 -2.24
N PHE A 53 -2.25 16.15 -3.56
CA PHE A 53 -1.61 17.28 -4.23
C PHE A 53 -2.41 17.86 -5.40
N GLY A 54 -3.49 17.21 -5.82
CA GLY A 54 -4.28 17.61 -6.99
C GLY A 54 -3.68 17.13 -8.31
N GLU A 55 -4.21 17.66 -9.42
CA GLU A 55 -3.76 17.30 -10.76
C GLU A 55 -2.31 17.68 -11.02
N LYS A 56 -1.64 16.92 -11.89
CA LYS A 56 -0.29 17.25 -12.34
C LYS A 56 -0.31 18.54 -13.15
N LEU A 57 0.59 19.47 -12.80
CA LEU A 57 0.85 20.65 -13.60
C LEU A 57 1.71 20.26 -14.81
N ASP A 58 1.35 20.77 -15.99
CA ASP A 58 2.10 20.60 -17.25
C ASP A 58 3.50 21.23 -17.22
#